data_AF-A0A9D5BFF8-F1
#
_entry.id   AF-A0A9D5BFF8-F1
#
_cell.length_a   1.000
_cell.length_b   1.000
_cell.length_c   1.000
_cell.angle_alpha   90.00
_cell.angle_beta   90.00
_cell.angle_gamma   90.00
#
_symmetry.space_group_name_H-M   'P 1'
#
loop_
_entity.id
_entity.type
_entity.pdbx_description
1 polymer ?
#
loop_
_entity_poly.entity_id
_entity_poly.type
_entity_poly.pdbx_seq_one_letter_code
_entity_poly.pdbx_strand_id
1 'polypeptide(L)'
;KKKLIIAYQKNNIHCYLSHIKVYVILNLHSSTRKQQEKKAHTKSTMLGLKKLVVTLKAKIKSLRNKKGYKKIEKSESMRKKIRSKKAKKLIEETLKVADSPKSNTFIF
;
A
#
# COMPACT_ATOMS: atom_id res chain seq x y z
N LYS A 1 -59.73 31.04 -37.82
CA LYS A 1 -59.84 30.68 -36.39
C LYS A 1 -59.26 29.29 -36.06
N LYS A 2 -59.69 28.19 -36.68
CA LYS A 2 -59.16 26.83 -36.41
C LYS A 2 -57.62 26.68 -36.53
N LYS A 3 -56.98 27.27 -37.55
CA LYS A 3 -55.51 27.23 -37.73
C LYS A 3 -54.72 27.85 -36.57
N LEU A 4 -55.21 28.95 -35.99
CA LEU A 4 -54.60 29.62 -34.83
C LEU A 4 -54.67 28.76 -33.57
N ILE A 5 -55.80 28.07 -33.35
CA ILE A 5 -56.00 27.17 -32.22
C ILE A 5 -55.05 25.96 -32.33
N ILE A 6 -54.93 25.37 -33.52
CA ILE A 6 -54.01 24.26 -33.78
C ILE A 6 -52.55 24.70 -33.56
N ALA A 7 -52.16 25.88 -34.05
CA ALA A 7 -50.82 26.41 -33.84
C ALA A 7 -50.50 26.64 -32.36
N TYR A 8 -51.46 27.19 -31.60
CA TYR A 8 -51.33 27.40 -30.16
C TYR A 8 -51.18 26.06 -29.41
N GLN A 9 -52.00 25.06 -29.71
CA GLN A 9 -51.88 23.74 -29.08
C GLN A 9 -50.56 23.06 -29.44
N LYS A 10 -50.09 23.17 -30.69
CA LYS A 10 -48.82 22.59 -31.14
C LYS A 10 -47.61 23.20 -30.43
N ASN A 11 -47.62 24.53 -30.24
CA ASN A 11 -46.57 25.23 -29.50
C ASN A 11 -46.56 24.88 -28.01
N ASN A 12 -47.74 24.71 -27.40
CA ASN A 12 -47.87 24.32 -26.00
C ASN A 12 -47.33 22.88 -25.78
N ILE A 13 -47.71 21.94 -26.64
CA ILE A 13 -47.19 20.56 -26.62
C ILE A 13 -45.67 20.54 -26.84
N HIS A 14 -45.15 21.36 -27.76
CA HIS A 14 -43.71 21.47 -28.00
C HIS A 14 -42.94 21.97 -26.77
N CYS A 15 -43.51 22.93 -26.02
CA CYS A 15 -42.95 23.46 -24.79
C CYS A 15 -42.92 22.41 -23.66
N TYR A 16 -43.96 21.61 -23.51
CA TYR A 16 -43.96 20.50 -22.54
C TYR A 16 -42.94 19.42 -22.90
N LEU A 17 -42.86 19.04 -24.18
CA LEU A 17 -41.90 18.05 -24.67
C LEU A 17 -40.45 18.51 -24.49
N SER A 18 -40.15 19.80 -24.67
CA SER A 18 -38.81 20.33 -24.46
C SER A 18 -38.43 20.29 -22.97
N HIS A 19 -39.35 20.64 -22.07
CA HIS A 19 -39.09 20.60 -20.63
C HIS A 19 -38.86 19.16 -20.12
N ILE A 20 -39.65 18.19 -20.61
CA ILE A 20 -39.48 16.77 -20.31
C ILE A 20 -38.13 16.26 -20.83
N LYS A 21 -37.73 16.64 -22.06
CA LYS A 21 -36.41 16.28 -22.60
C LYS A 21 -35.27 16.83 -21.74
N VAL A 22 -35.35 18.10 -21.32
CA VAL A 22 -34.34 18.73 -20.46
C VAL A 22 -34.25 18.00 -19.10
N TYR A 23 -35.39 17.69 -18.48
CA TYR A 23 -35.43 16.96 -17.21
C TYR A 23 -34.79 15.57 -17.32
N VAL A 24 -35.09 14.82 -18.39
CA VAL A 24 -34.51 13.49 -18.63
C VAL A 24 -32.99 13.58 -18.85
N ILE A 25 -32.51 14.55 -19.65
CA ILE A 25 -31.08 14.77 -19.90
C ILE A 25 -30.33 15.11 -18.60
N LEU A 26 -30.87 16.00 -17.76
CA LEU A 26 -30.26 16.38 -16.49
C LEU A 26 -30.15 15.20 -15.51
N ASN A 27 -31.17 14.34 -15.45
CA ASN A 27 -31.16 13.14 -14.60
C ASN A 27 -30.19 12.06 -15.10
N LEU A 28 -30.08 11.86 -16.42
CA LEU A 28 -29.09 10.93 -17.00
C LEU A 28 -27.65 11.39 -16.74
N HIS A 29 -27.35 12.68 -16.90
CA HIS A 29 -26.01 13.24 -16.69
C HIS A 29 -25.57 13.20 -15.22
N SER A 30 -26.49 13.43 -14.28
CA SER A 30 -26.16 13.35 -12.85
C SER A 30 -25.87 11.90 -12.40
N SER A 31 -26.46 10.89 -13.05
CA SER A 31 -26.14 9.47 -12.79
C SER A 31 -24.76 9.07 -13.35
N THR A 32 -24.41 9.53 -14.55
CA THR A 32 -23.09 9.23 -15.16
C THR A 32 -21.94 9.89 -14.42
N ARG A 33 -22.10 11.13 -13.92
CA ARG A 33 -21.09 11.79 -13.07
C ARG A 33 -20.77 11.01 -11.79
N LYS A 34 -21.81 10.55 -11.07
CA LYS A 34 -21.64 9.73 -9.85
C LYS A 34 -20.90 8.42 -10.11
N GLN A 35 -21.14 7.78 -11.26
CA GLN A 35 -20.43 6.55 -11.63
C GLN A 35 -18.95 6.82 -12.00
N GLN A 36 -18.67 7.93 -12.68
CA GLN A 36 -17.30 8.32 -13.02
C GLN A 36 -16.47 8.64 -11.77
N GLU A 37 -17.05 9.32 -10.78
CA GLU A 37 -16.39 9.63 -9.50
C GLU A 37 -16.04 8.35 -8.71
N LYS A 38 -16.98 7.41 -8.61
CA LYS A 38 -16.72 6.08 -7.99
C LYS A 38 -15.63 5.31 -8.73
N LYS A 39 -15.61 5.39 -10.06
CA LYS A 39 -14.59 4.74 -10.91
C LYS A 39 -13.23 5.41 -10.80
N ALA A 40 -13.17 6.73 -10.60
CA ALA A 40 -11.94 7.48 -10.38
C ALA A 40 -11.35 7.16 -8.99
N HIS A 41 -12.18 7.11 -7.96
CA HIS A 41 -11.77 6.74 -6.60
C HIS A 41 -11.19 5.31 -6.57
N THR A 42 -11.88 4.33 -7.17
CA THR A 42 -11.39 2.95 -7.26
C THR A 42 -10.11 2.80 -8.08
N LYS A 43 -9.94 3.59 -9.16
CA LYS A 43 -8.67 3.64 -9.90
C LYS A 43 -7.53 4.23 -9.05
N SER A 44 -7.79 5.30 -8.31
CA SER A 44 -6.81 5.94 -7.42
C SER A 44 -6.35 4.99 -6.30
N THR A 45 -7.28 4.32 -5.63
CA THR A 45 -6.95 3.34 -4.58
C THR A 45 -6.18 2.15 -5.13
N MET A 46 -6.55 1.65 -6.32
CA MET A 46 -5.80 0.58 -7.00
C MET A 46 -4.37 1.01 -7.37
N LEU A 47 -4.16 2.26 -7.81
CA LEU A 47 -2.82 2.80 -8.08
C LEU A 47 -1.98 2.93 -6.79
N GLY A 48 -2.58 3.36 -5.68
CA GLY A 48 -1.93 3.43 -4.38
C GLY A 48 -1.48 2.07 -3.87
N LEU A 49 -2.35 1.07 -3.93
CA LEU A 49 -2.05 -0.30 -3.50
C LEU A 49 -0.96 -0.95 -4.35
N LYS A 50 -0.98 -0.76 -5.67
CA LYS A 50 0.08 -1.25 -6.57
C LYS A 50 1.45 -0.70 -6.18
N LYS A 51 1.55 0.59 -5.88
CA LYS A 51 2.80 1.22 -5.44
C LYS A 51 3.29 0.62 -4.11
N LEU A 52 2.41 0.48 -3.13
CA LEU A 52 2.75 -0.09 -1.81
C LEU A 52 3.28 -1.52 -1.92
N VAL A 53 2.63 -2.38 -2.72
CA VAL A 53 3.06 -3.76 -2.93
C VAL A 53 4.45 -3.83 -3.58
N VAL A 54 4.73 -2.97 -4.56
CA VAL A 54 6.06 -2.90 -5.19
C VAL A 54 7.13 -2.49 -4.18
N THR A 55 6.87 -1.45 -3.38
CA THR A 55 7.79 -0.99 -2.34
C THR A 55 8.04 -2.05 -1.27
N LEU A 56 6.99 -2.73 -0.81
CA LEU A 56 7.09 -3.81 0.18
C LEU A 56 7.91 -4.99 -0.36
N LYS A 57 7.63 -5.42 -1.60
CA LYS A 57 8.37 -6.50 -2.26
C LYS A 57 9.85 -6.18 -2.41
N ALA A 58 10.19 -4.94 -2.75
CA ALA A 58 11.58 -4.47 -2.83
C ALA A 58 12.29 -4.50 -1.47
N LYS A 59 11.62 -4.02 -0.41
CA LYS A 59 12.14 -4.06 0.98
C LYS A 59 12.36 -5.49 1.49
N ILE A 60 11.45 -6.42 1.21
CA ILE A 60 11.63 -7.83 1.59
C ILE A 60 12.83 -8.45 0.86
N LYS A 61 12.98 -8.16 -0.44
CA LYS A 61 14.12 -8.65 -1.22
C LYS A 61 15.45 -8.09 -0.70
N SER A 62 15.51 -6.81 -0.33
CA SER A 62 16.73 -6.22 0.22
C SER A 62 17.09 -6.79 1.60
N LEU A 63 16.09 -7.07 2.45
CA LEU A 63 16.31 -7.74 3.73
C LEU A 63 16.84 -9.17 3.56
N ARG A 64 16.33 -9.92 2.57
CA ARG A 64 16.80 -11.28 2.27
C ARG A 64 18.20 -11.31 1.66
N ASN A 65 18.60 -10.22 0.98
CA ASN A 65 19.91 -10.08 0.37
C ASN A 65 20.98 -9.55 1.32
N LYS A 66 20.72 -9.46 2.63
CA LYS A 66 21.79 -9.28 3.62
C LYS A 66 22.76 -10.43 3.44
N LYS A 67 23.98 -10.13 2.96
CA LYS A 67 25.05 -11.11 2.74
C LYS A 67 25.14 -11.97 4.02
N GLY A 68 24.97 -13.28 3.86
CA GLY A 68 25.20 -14.22 4.96
C GLY A 68 26.57 -13.93 5.57
N TYR A 69 26.66 -14.02 6.90
CA TYR A 69 27.92 -13.77 7.60
C TYR A 69 29.03 -14.60 6.95
N LYS A 70 30.08 -13.92 6.44
CA LYS A 70 31.25 -14.60 5.89
C LYS A 70 31.92 -15.32 7.06
N LYS A 71 31.72 -16.63 7.15
CA LYS A 71 32.39 -17.46 8.16
C LYS A 71 33.89 -17.38 7.90
N ILE A 72 34.58 -16.63 8.75
CA ILE A 72 36.04 -16.54 8.74
C ILE A 72 36.55 -17.74 9.51
N GLU A 73 37.44 -18.51 8.90
CA GLU A 73 38.14 -19.56 9.62
C GLU A 73 39.05 -18.97 10.70
N LYS A 74 39.11 -19.63 11.85
CA LYS A 74 39.99 -19.21 12.94
C LYS A 74 41.44 -19.46 12.55
N SER A 75 42.27 -18.42 12.66
CA SER A 75 43.72 -18.53 12.53
C SER A 75 44.33 -19.41 13.65
N GLU A 76 45.51 -19.98 13.41
CA GLU A 76 46.18 -20.88 14.36
C GLU A 76 46.44 -20.23 15.73
N SER A 77 46.85 -18.96 15.75
CA SER A 77 47.02 -18.20 16.99
C SER A 77 45.71 -18.08 17.79
N MET A 78 44.61 -17.81 17.08
CA MET A 78 43.29 -17.68 17.69
C MET A 78 42.79 -19.01 18.25
N ARG A 79 43.05 -20.12 17.54
CA ARG A 79 42.73 -21.48 18.02
C ARG A 79 43.44 -21.78 19.33
N LYS A 80 44.73 -21.45 19.45
CA LYS A 80 45.49 -21.61 20.71
C LYS A 80 44.90 -20.77 21.84
N LYS A 81 44.56 -19.50 21.58
CA LYS A 81 44.00 -18.59 22.61
C LYS A 81 42.65 -19.08 23.16
N ILE A 82 41.75 -19.54 22.29
CA ILE A 82 40.42 -20.06 22.67
C ILE A 82 40.51 -21.36 23.48
N ARG A 83 41.55 -22.18 23.28
CA ARG A 83 41.75 -23.42 24.05
C ARG A 83 42.10 -23.18 25.52
N SER A 84 42.56 -21.98 25.88
CA SER A 84 42.91 -21.64 27.26
C SER A 84 41.69 -21.67 28.20
N LYS A 85 41.89 -22.07 29.46
CA LYS A 85 40.81 -22.13 30.47
C LYS A 85 40.16 -20.76 30.71
N LYS A 86 40.97 -19.70 30.76
CA LYS A 86 40.50 -18.31 30.95
C LYS A 86 39.59 -17.86 29.81
N ALA A 87 39.97 -18.12 28.56
CA ALA A 87 39.15 -17.75 27.41
C ALA A 87 37.82 -18.51 27.39
N LYS A 88 37.83 -19.82 27.68
CA LYS A 88 36.59 -20.62 27.74
C LYS A 88 35.61 -20.10 28.78
N LYS A 89 36.08 -19.75 29.98
CA LYS A 89 35.24 -19.21 31.05
C LYS A 89 34.55 -17.90 30.64
N LEU A 90 35.30 -16.96 30.07
CA LEU A 90 34.76 -15.69 29.60
C LEU A 90 33.74 -15.88 28.45
N ILE A 91 34.02 -16.79 27.51
CA ILE A 91 33.08 -17.12 26.42
C ILE A 91 31.79 -17.71 26.99
N GLU A 92 31.89 -18.60 27.97
CA GLU A 92 30.71 -19.23 28.58
C GLU A 92 29.85 -18.21 29.36
N GLU A 93 30.48 -17.33 30.14
CA GLU A 93 29.78 -16.27 30.87
C GLU A 93 29.06 -15.30 29.91
N THR A 94 29.73 -14.88 28.84
CA THR A 94 29.12 -13.98 27.84
C THR A 94 28.00 -14.65 27.04
N LEU A 95 28.13 -15.93 26.69
CA LEU A 95 27.07 -16.68 26.02
C LEU A 95 25.83 -16.83 26.92
N LYS A 96 26.03 -17.15 28.20
CA LYS A 96 24.93 -17.25 29.18
C LYS A 96 24.14 -15.94 29.30
N VAL A 97 24.82 -14.79 29.26
CA VAL A 97 24.18 -13.47 29.31
C VAL A 97 23.42 -13.16 28.02
N ALA A 98 23.99 -13.50 26.86
CA ALA A 98 23.36 -13.24 25.56
C ALA A 98 22.11 -14.10 25.32
N ASP A 99 22.10 -15.35 25.80
CA ASP A 99 20.98 -16.28 25.66
C ASP A 99 19.85 -16.01 26.68
N SER A 100 20.09 -15.21 27.71
CA SER A 100 19.07 -14.85 28.70
C SER A 100 18.12 -13.77 28.13
N PRO A 101 16.80 -14.02 28.06
CA PRO A 101 15.84 -13.06 27.51
C PRO A 101 15.63 -11.80 28.36
N LYS A 102 16.24 -11.73 29.55
CA LYS A 102 16.00 -10.70 30.57
C LYS A 102 17.14 -9.70 30.76
N SER A 103 18.33 -9.91 30.18
CA SER A 103 19.52 -9.09 30.45
C SER A 103 19.97 -8.29 29.23
N ASN A 104 19.20 -7.26 28.87
CA ASN A 104 19.62 -6.23 27.91
C ASN A 104 20.39 -5.06 28.57
N THR A 105 20.77 -5.17 29.84
CA THR A 105 21.58 -4.17 30.54
C THR A 105 23.05 -4.51 30.43
N PHE A 106 23.65 -4.20 29.29
CA PHE A 106 25.09 -3.95 29.21
C PHE A 106 25.35 -2.56 29.78
N ILE A 107 25.88 -2.48 31.01
CA ILE A 107 26.51 -1.25 31.52
C ILE A 107 27.90 -1.20 30.91
N PHE A 108 28.13 -0.23 30.03
CA PHE A 108 29.44 0.16 29.52
C PHE A 108 30.07 1.19 30.46
#